data_AF-A0A0J7I1I8-F1
#
_entry.id   AF-A0A0J7I1I8-F1
#
_cell.length_a   1.000
_cell.length_b   1.000
_cell.length_c   1.000
_cell.angle_alpha   90.00
_cell.angle_beta   90.00
_cell.angle_gamma   90.00
#
_symmetry.space_group_name_H-M   'P 1'
#
loop_
_entity.id
_entity.type
_entity.pdbx_description
1 polymer ?
#
loop_
_entity_poly.entity_id
_entity_poly.type
_entity_poly.pdbx_seq_one_letter_code
_entity_poly.pdbx_strand_id
1 'polypeptide(L)'
;MTFFNFKKKNSINPGQTISVSETSGQHPLIKRCQYLNEEYGLLVPDVYQDLFMKSGISEKNPYYKAFWKERHDYLYLEIFYTQDFVAYVIRRFSEIFGEQADYKALQALLENGEYGFLHKENRFWTEHTDLSFLDACYEERGRNQDDLIIVLDVCSDCGRTEYMILTSDKKGYPAVWEHGTKEEIQYNGHIITYHALNYHRMSRYRFLKK
;
A
#
# COMPACT_ATOMS: atom_id res chain seq x y z
N MET A 1 -44.41 -54.35 14.74
CA MET A 1 -43.13 -54.46 15.45
C MET A 1 -42.01 -54.22 14.45
N THR A 2 -41.35 -53.07 14.53
CA THR A 2 -40.10 -52.78 13.81
C THR A 2 -39.35 -51.77 14.67
N PHE A 3 -38.21 -52.18 15.23
CA PHE A 3 -37.39 -51.35 16.11
C PHE A 3 -36.36 -50.59 15.29
N PHE A 4 -36.40 -49.25 15.32
CA PHE A 4 -35.32 -48.39 14.86
C PHE A 4 -34.33 -48.16 16.01
N ASN A 5 -33.11 -48.67 15.85
CA ASN A 5 -32.00 -48.44 16.79
C ASN A 5 -31.31 -47.10 16.47
N PHE A 6 -31.53 -46.10 17.33
CA PHE A 6 -30.65 -44.94 17.47
C PHE A 6 -29.38 -45.35 18.22
N LYS A 7 -28.20 -45.29 17.58
CA LYS A 7 -26.92 -45.34 18.29
C LYS A 7 -26.41 -43.92 18.60
N LYS A 8 -26.11 -43.73 19.89
CA LYS A 8 -25.58 -42.54 20.55
C LYS A 8 -24.10 -42.28 20.21
N LYS A 9 -23.78 -40.99 20.06
CA LYS A 9 -22.58 -40.22 20.48
C LYS A 9 -21.21 -40.93 20.49
N ASN A 10 -20.28 -40.39 19.69
CA ASN A 10 -18.88 -40.26 20.09
C ASN A 10 -18.55 -38.77 20.29
N SER A 11 -18.08 -38.46 21.49
CA SER A 11 -17.60 -37.18 21.98
C SER A 11 -16.28 -36.79 21.31
N ILE A 12 -16.21 -35.55 20.83
CA ILE A 12 -14.96 -34.89 20.43
C ILE A 12 -14.22 -34.49 21.72
N ASN A 13 -13.00 -34.99 21.92
CA ASN A 13 -12.12 -34.57 22.99
C ASN A 13 -11.64 -33.12 22.75
N PRO A 14 -11.81 -32.17 23.69
CA PRO A 14 -11.20 -30.86 23.60
C PRO A 14 -9.77 -30.96 24.12
N GLY A 15 -8.80 -31.11 23.23
CA GLY A 15 -7.40 -31.23 23.64
C GLY A 15 -6.40 -31.59 22.56
N GLN A 16 -6.71 -31.39 21.27
CA GLN A 16 -5.68 -31.46 20.22
C GLN A 16 -5.04 -30.08 20.09
N THR A 17 -4.01 -29.87 20.90
CA THR A 17 -2.96 -28.88 20.63
C THR A 17 -2.42 -29.19 19.25
N ILE A 18 -2.67 -28.31 18.29
CA ILE A 18 -2.04 -28.34 16.98
C ILE A 18 -0.53 -28.26 17.25
N SER A 19 0.16 -29.37 17.03
CA SER A 19 1.62 -29.41 17.09
C SER A 19 2.12 -28.51 15.96
N VAL A 20 2.57 -27.32 16.32
CA VAL A 20 3.39 -26.49 15.43
C VAL A 20 4.64 -27.31 15.15
N SER A 21 4.71 -27.92 13.97
CA SER A 21 5.93 -28.53 13.50
C SER A 21 6.95 -27.41 13.33
N GLU A 22 7.92 -27.35 14.23
CA GLU A 22 9.13 -26.55 14.08
C GLU A 22 9.94 -27.11 12.91
N THR A 23 9.55 -26.76 11.68
CA THR A 23 10.49 -26.76 10.58
C THR A 23 11.43 -25.59 10.78
N SER A 24 12.65 -25.90 11.24
CA SER A 24 13.77 -24.99 11.46
C SER A 24 14.35 -24.38 10.17
N GLY A 25 13.48 -23.98 9.24
CA GLY A 25 13.80 -23.22 8.04
C GLY A 25 13.05 -21.90 8.09
N GLN A 26 13.78 -20.79 7.98
CA GLN A 26 13.20 -19.45 7.86
C GLN A 26 12.18 -19.44 6.70
N HIS A 27 10.93 -19.03 6.98
CA HIS A 27 9.84 -19.02 5.98
C HIS A 27 10.26 -18.24 4.72
N PRO A 28 9.95 -18.71 3.49
CA PRO A 28 10.41 -18.07 2.24
C PRO A 28 10.08 -16.57 2.15
N LEU A 29 8.91 -16.17 2.66
CA LEU A 29 8.51 -14.77 2.76
C LEU A 29 9.52 -13.91 3.54
N ILE A 30 10.11 -14.39 4.63
CA ILE A 30 11.05 -13.57 5.42
C ILE A 30 12.31 -13.27 4.59
N LYS A 31 12.86 -14.27 3.91
CA LYS A 31 14.00 -14.07 3.00
C LYS A 31 13.63 -13.11 1.86
N ARG A 32 12.40 -13.20 1.37
CA ARG A 32 11.92 -12.29 0.34
C ARG A 32 11.78 -10.85 0.85
N CYS A 33 11.25 -10.64 2.05
CA CYS A 33 11.18 -9.32 2.68
C CYS A 33 12.58 -8.72 2.91
N GLN A 34 13.55 -9.53 3.34
CA GLN A 34 14.95 -9.10 3.48
C GLN A 34 15.51 -8.63 2.15
N TYR A 35 15.37 -9.44 1.09
CA TYR A 35 15.79 -9.08 -0.26
C TYR A 35 15.13 -7.79 -0.76
N LEU A 36 13.82 -7.64 -0.56
CA LEU A 36 13.08 -6.44 -0.99
C LEU A 36 13.59 -5.17 -0.29
N ASN A 37 13.94 -5.26 0.98
CA ASN A 37 14.53 -4.16 1.73
C ASN A 37 15.95 -3.83 1.22
N GLU A 38 16.81 -4.82 1.06
CA GLU A 38 18.20 -4.62 0.64
C GLU A 38 18.30 -4.05 -0.78
N GLU A 39 17.51 -4.59 -1.71
CA GLU A 39 17.56 -4.19 -3.11
C GLU A 39 16.76 -2.92 -3.39
N TYR A 40 15.59 -2.73 -2.78
CA TYR A 40 14.64 -1.67 -3.14
C TYR A 40 14.31 -0.71 -1.99
N GLY A 41 14.85 -0.90 -0.78
CA GLY A 41 14.47 -0.14 0.41
C GLY A 41 13.08 -0.47 0.96
N LEU A 42 12.43 -1.50 0.40
CA LEU A 42 11.04 -1.82 0.69
C LEU A 42 10.87 -2.52 2.04
N LEU A 43 10.39 -1.77 3.03
CA LEU A 43 10.08 -2.28 4.36
C LEU A 43 8.68 -2.90 4.40
N VAL A 44 8.60 -4.24 4.38
CA VAL A 44 7.34 -4.97 4.53
C VAL A 44 6.92 -5.02 6.01
N PRO A 45 5.76 -4.44 6.39
CA PRO A 45 5.29 -4.46 7.78
C PRO A 45 5.17 -5.86 8.38
N ASP A 46 5.61 -6.04 9.63
CA ASP A 46 5.58 -7.31 10.36
C ASP A 46 4.19 -7.95 10.42
N VAL A 47 3.14 -7.12 10.47
CA VAL A 47 1.74 -7.59 10.47
C VAL A 47 1.40 -8.44 9.23
N TYR A 48 1.99 -8.13 8.07
CA TYR A 48 1.83 -8.96 6.88
C TYR A 48 2.64 -10.25 7.01
N GLN A 49 3.90 -10.16 7.45
CA GLN A 49 4.75 -11.34 7.65
C GLN A 49 4.08 -12.34 8.60
N ASP A 50 3.59 -11.84 9.74
CA ASP A 50 2.84 -12.59 10.74
C ASP A 50 1.57 -13.22 10.16
N LEU A 51 0.80 -12.46 9.38
CA LEU A 51 -0.42 -12.96 8.75
C LEU A 51 -0.09 -14.15 7.85
N PHE A 52 0.84 -14.02 6.91
CA PHE A 52 1.14 -15.07 5.95
C PHE A 52 1.79 -16.30 6.60
N MET A 53 2.69 -16.09 7.57
CA MET A 53 3.33 -17.20 8.30
C MET A 53 2.33 -17.99 9.17
N LYS A 54 1.42 -17.31 9.87
CA LYS A 54 0.49 -17.95 10.82
C LYS A 54 -0.75 -18.54 10.15
N SER A 55 -1.15 -17.99 8.99
CA SER A 55 -2.45 -18.30 8.38
C SER A 55 -2.41 -19.40 7.33
N GLY A 56 -1.23 -19.95 7.01
CA GLY A 56 -1.08 -20.99 5.97
C GLY A 56 -1.63 -20.56 4.60
N ILE A 57 -1.55 -19.25 4.31
CA ILE A 57 -2.07 -18.69 3.07
C ILE A 57 -1.30 -19.29 1.89
N SER A 58 -2.02 -19.77 0.89
CA SER A 58 -1.44 -20.36 -0.31
C SER A 58 -0.51 -19.38 -1.03
N GLU A 59 0.63 -19.85 -1.52
CA GLU A 59 1.53 -19.07 -2.38
C GLU A 59 0.84 -18.58 -3.66
N LYS A 60 -0.31 -19.18 -4.03
CA LYS A 60 -1.12 -18.75 -5.17
C LYS A 60 -1.97 -17.51 -4.87
N ASN A 61 -2.14 -17.14 -3.60
CA ASN A 61 -2.94 -16.01 -3.16
C ASN A 61 -2.35 -14.69 -3.72
N PRO A 62 -3.16 -13.80 -4.30
CA PRO A 62 -2.69 -12.54 -4.88
C PRO A 62 -1.88 -11.68 -3.89
N TYR A 63 -2.30 -11.60 -2.63
CA TYR A 63 -1.61 -10.81 -1.60
C TYR A 63 -0.25 -11.40 -1.24
N TYR A 64 -0.12 -12.73 -1.28
CA TYR A 64 1.20 -13.35 -1.14
C TYR A 64 2.04 -13.05 -2.38
N LYS A 65 1.53 -13.34 -3.59
CA LYS A 65 2.22 -13.11 -4.86
C LYS A 65 2.69 -11.68 -5.08
N ALA A 66 2.02 -10.69 -4.51
CA ALA A 66 2.40 -9.28 -4.62
C ALA A 66 3.87 -9.04 -4.26
N PHE A 67 4.43 -9.75 -3.28
CA PHE A 67 5.85 -9.62 -2.90
C PHE A 67 6.83 -10.28 -3.89
N TRP A 68 6.34 -11.12 -4.80
CA TRP A 68 7.15 -11.86 -5.78
C TRP A 68 7.09 -11.29 -7.21
N LYS A 69 6.44 -10.14 -7.44
CA LYS A 69 6.55 -9.39 -8.71
C LYS A 69 8.04 -8.98 -8.95
N GLU A 70 8.49 -8.79 -10.20
CA GLU A 70 9.91 -8.60 -10.57
C GLU A 70 10.29 -7.15 -10.99
N ARG A 71 11.45 -6.72 -10.47
CA ARG A 71 12.43 -5.66 -10.83
C ARG A 71 12.06 -4.22 -11.22
N HIS A 72 11.13 -3.94 -12.14
CA HIS A 72 10.85 -2.53 -12.51
C HIS A 72 9.79 -1.88 -11.61
N ASP A 73 8.84 -2.69 -11.12
CA ASP A 73 7.66 -2.22 -10.38
C ASP A 73 7.96 -1.73 -8.95
N TYR A 74 9.14 -2.02 -8.40
CA TYR A 74 9.53 -1.57 -7.06
C TYR A 74 10.51 -0.40 -7.04
N LEU A 75 11.07 -0.04 -8.21
CA LEU A 75 11.89 1.16 -8.33
C LEU A 75 11.01 2.41 -8.17
N TYR A 76 9.83 2.35 -8.79
CA TYR A 76 8.79 3.37 -8.71
C TYR A 76 7.56 2.73 -8.10
N LEU A 77 7.37 2.92 -6.79
CA LEU A 77 6.11 2.53 -6.17
C LEU A 77 5.09 3.63 -6.43
N GLU A 78 3.88 3.22 -6.75
CA GLU A 78 2.74 4.13 -6.69
C GLU A 78 2.61 4.66 -5.27
N ILE A 79 2.40 5.96 -5.17
CA ILE A 79 2.16 6.64 -3.91
C ILE A 79 0.83 7.38 -3.96
N PHE A 80 0.22 7.55 -2.80
CA PHE A 80 -0.93 8.41 -2.61
C PHE A 80 -0.54 9.55 -1.68
N TYR A 81 -0.87 10.78 -2.06
CA TYR A 81 -0.63 11.94 -1.21
C TYR A 81 -1.64 11.99 -0.07
N THR A 82 -1.21 12.46 1.10
CA THR A 82 -2.17 12.93 2.10
C THR A 82 -2.69 14.31 1.73
N GLN A 83 -3.91 14.62 2.15
CA GLN A 83 -4.52 15.94 1.94
C GLN A 83 -3.62 17.07 2.44
N ASP A 84 -2.98 16.85 3.60
CA ASP A 84 -2.08 17.81 4.23
C ASP A 84 -0.85 18.11 3.37
N PHE A 85 -0.29 17.10 2.72
CA PHE A 85 0.82 17.28 1.79
C PHE A 85 0.38 18.05 0.54
N VAL A 86 -0.74 17.68 -0.08
CA VAL A 86 -1.25 18.38 -1.28
C VAL A 86 -1.55 19.86 -0.95
N ALA A 87 -2.21 20.14 0.17
CA ALA A 87 -2.49 21.50 0.63
C ALA A 87 -1.19 22.31 0.84
N TYR A 88 -0.17 21.67 1.41
CA TYR A 88 1.15 22.29 1.56
C TYR A 88 1.78 22.64 0.21
N VAL A 89 1.82 21.69 -0.72
CA VAL A 89 2.40 21.88 -2.06
C VAL A 89 1.71 23.02 -2.80
N ILE A 90 0.37 23.07 -2.78
CA ILE A 90 -0.41 24.15 -3.41
C ILE A 90 -0.03 25.51 -2.83
N ARG A 91 0.05 25.61 -1.49
CA ARG A 91 0.43 26.85 -0.81
C ARG A 91 1.85 27.28 -1.19
N ARG A 92 2.82 26.36 -1.14
CA ARG A 92 4.22 26.67 -1.51
C ARG A 92 4.35 27.09 -2.97
N PHE A 93 3.62 26.44 -3.87
CA PHE A 93 3.59 26.81 -5.29
C PHE A 93 3.07 28.25 -5.46
N SER A 94 1.97 28.58 -4.80
CA SER A 94 1.42 29.95 -4.80
C SER A 94 2.38 30.97 -4.19
N GLU A 95 3.12 30.63 -3.14
CA GLU A 95 4.09 31.52 -2.49
C GLU A 95 5.29 31.83 -3.40
N ILE A 96 5.75 30.84 -4.19
CA ILE A 96 6.92 30.98 -5.07
C ILE A 96 6.56 31.71 -6.37
N PHE A 97 5.45 31.34 -7.00
CA PHE A 97 5.08 31.84 -8.33
C PHE A 97 4.09 33.02 -8.30
N GLY A 98 3.40 33.24 -7.18
CA GLY A 98 2.47 34.37 -7.00
C GLY A 98 1.39 34.43 -8.08
N GLU A 99 1.23 35.60 -8.70
CA GLU A 99 0.27 35.82 -9.79
C GLU A 99 0.60 35.05 -11.08
N GLN A 100 1.85 34.57 -11.23
CA GLN A 100 2.29 33.78 -12.38
C GLN A 100 2.10 32.27 -12.17
N ALA A 101 1.49 31.85 -11.06
CA ALA A 101 1.26 30.45 -10.75
C ALA A 101 0.36 29.78 -11.81
N ASP A 102 0.93 28.82 -12.54
CA ASP A 102 0.17 27.95 -13.43
C ASP A 102 -0.32 26.70 -12.67
N TYR A 103 -1.54 26.76 -12.15
CA TYR A 103 -2.15 25.65 -11.41
C TYR A 103 -2.44 24.42 -12.29
N LYS A 104 -2.47 24.55 -13.62
CA LYS A 104 -2.57 23.37 -14.50
C LYS A 104 -1.24 22.65 -14.57
N ALA A 105 -0.12 23.38 -14.60
CA ALA A 105 1.20 22.80 -14.48
C ALA A 105 1.39 22.11 -13.12
N LEU A 106 0.90 22.72 -12.03
CA LEU A 106 0.89 22.08 -10.71
C LEU A 106 0.07 20.79 -10.69
N GLN A 107 -1.14 20.79 -11.26
CA GLN A 107 -1.97 19.59 -11.37
C GLN A 107 -1.21 18.46 -12.09
N ALA A 108 -0.57 18.77 -13.21
CA ALA A 108 0.22 17.79 -13.95
C ALA A 108 1.43 17.30 -13.15
N LEU A 109 2.09 18.15 -12.37
CA LEU A 109 3.20 17.74 -11.50
C LEU A 109 2.73 16.72 -10.45
N LEU A 110 1.61 16.99 -9.77
CA LEU A 110 1.03 16.06 -8.80
C LEU A 110 0.68 14.72 -9.45
N GLU A 111 0.01 14.73 -10.60
CA GLU A 111 -0.36 13.49 -11.31
C GLU A 111 0.84 12.66 -11.75
N ASN A 112 1.90 13.31 -12.25
CA ASN A 112 3.14 12.58 -12.61
C ASN A 112 3.90 12.10 -11.37
N GLY A 113 3.83 12.85 -10.27
CA GLY A 113 4.52 12.51 -9.03
C GLY A 113 3.99 11.24 -8.36
N GLU A 114 2.71 10.87 -8.58
CA GLU A 114 2.11 9.65 -8.03
C GLU A 114 2.86 8.37 -8.46
N TYR A 115 3.45 8.39 -9.66
CA TYR A 115 4.23 7.29 -10.25
C TYR A 115 5.73 7.59 -10.31
N GLY A 116 6.16 8.74 -9.78
CA GLY A 116 7.51 9.27 -9.90
C GLY A 116 8.30 9.23 -8.61
N PHE A 117 8.05 8.27 -7.73
CA PHE A 117 8.71 8.19 -6.42
C PHE A 117 9.74 7.06 -6.36
N LEU A 118 11.03 7.41 -6.26
CA LEU A 118 12.12 6.46 -6.07
C LEU A 118 12.18 6.04 -4.61
N HIS A 119 11.62 4.88 -4.30
CA HIS A 119 11.44 4.43 -2.92
C HIS A 119 12.77 4.28 -2.16
N LYS A 120 13.77 3.62 -2.76
CA LYS A 120 15.08 3.39 -2.16
C LYS A 120 15.81 4.68 -1.79
N GLU A 121 15.61 5.73 -2.60
CA GLU A 121 16.25 7.02 -2.42
C GLU A 121 15.35 8.02 -1.67
N ASN A 122 14.12 7.61 -1.31
CA ASN A 122 13.12 8.41 -0.62
C ASN A 122 12.93 9.81 -1.25
N ARG A 123 12.78 9.86 -2.58
CA ARG A 123 12.71 11.12 -3.35
C ARG A 123 11.84 11.02 -4.59
N PHE A 124 11.34 12.17 -5.04
CA PHE A 124 10.66 12.27 -6.34
C PHE A 124 11.68 12.37 -7.48
N TRP A 125 11.52 11.52 -8.50
CA TRP A 125 12.34 11.55 -9.70
C TRP A 125 11.69 10.76 -10.84
N THR A 126 11.79 11.28 -12.07
CA THR A 126 11.51 10.52 -13.30
C THR A 126 12.47 10.98 -14.40
N GLU A 127 12.62 10.18 -15.46
CA GLU A 127 13.43 10.57 -16.64
C GLU A 127 12.76 11.62 -17.53
N HIS A 128 11.42 11.76 -17.47
CA HIS A 128 10.64 12.50 -18.45
C HIS A 128 9.94 13.74 -17.90
N THR A 129 9.86 13.88 -16.58
CA THR A 129 9.22 15.01 -15.91
C THR A 129 10.09 15.51 -14.78
N ASP A 130 10.31 16.83 -14.75
CA ASP A 130 11.01 17.48 -13.67
C ASP A 130 10.11 17.56 -12.43
N LEU A 131 10.35 16.66 -11.47
CA LEU A 131 9.65 16.60 -10.19
C LEU A 131 10.42 17.31 -9.07
N SER A 132 11.46 18.10 -9.38
CA SER A 132 12.30 18.77 -8.38
C SER A 132 11.51 19.66 -7.42
N PHE A 133 10.43 20.29 -7.91
CA PHE A 133 9.54 21.07 -7.05
C PHE A 133 8.84 20.22 -5.99
N LEU A 134 8.30 19.05 -6.36
CA LEU A 134 7.68 18.12 -5.42
C LEU A 134 8.71 17.55 -4.44
N ASP A 135 9.91 17.21 -4.95
CA ASP A 135 10.98 16.72 -4.09
C ASP A 135 11.42 17.75 -3.05
N ALA A 136 11.55 19.01 -3.46
CA ALA A 136 11.85 20.11 -2.55
C ALA A 136 10.75 20.30 -1.50
N CYS A 137 9.47 20.24 -1.89
CA CYS A 137 8.36 20.32 -0.92
C CYS A 137 8.40 19.17 0.09
N TYR A 138 8.71 17.96 -0.38
CA TYR A 138 8.84 16.78 0.48
C TYR A 138 10.04 16.89 1.43
N GLU A 139 11.16 17.42 0.93
CA GLU A 139 12.36 17.69 1.74
C GLU A 139 12.12 18.77 2.80
N GLU A 140 11.44 19.87 2.46
CA GLU A 140 11.07 20.93 3.42
C GLU A 140 10.23 20.40 4.59
N ARG A 141 9.43 19.35 4.35
CA ARG A 141 8.64 18.66 5.38
C ARG A 141 9.40 17.52 6.07
N GLY A 142 10.70 17.39 5.80
CA GLY A 142 11.59 16.41 6.44
C GLY A 142 11.51 15.00 5.86
N ARG A 143 10.98 14.84 4.63
CA ARG A 143 10.78 13.54 3.97
C ARG A 143 10.05 12.54 4.86
N ASN A 144 9.00 13.01 5.54
CA ASN A 144 8.25 12.21 6.50
C ASN A 144 7.26 11.28 5.79
N GLN A 145 7.04 10.07 6.33
CA GLN A 145 6.11 9.10 5.73
C GLN A 145 4.63 9.35 6.06
N ASP A 146 4.32 10.47 6.70
CA ASP A 146 2.94 10.91 6.96
C ASP A 146 2.40 11.77 5.81
N ASP A 147 3.28 12.25 4.93
CA ASP A 147 2.92 13.00 3.74
C ASP A 147 2.53 12.09 2.55
N LEU A 148 3.12 10.88 2.51
CA LEU A 148 2.99 9.93 1.41
C LEU A 148 2.57 8.55 1.92
N ILE A 149 1.51 7.99 1.34
CA ILE A 149 1.09 6.62 1.55
C ILE A 149 1.70 5.77 0.45
N ILE A 150 2.73 4.99 0.80
CA ILE A 150 3.39 4.06 -0.13
C ILE A 150 2.61 2.75 -0.10
N VAL A 151 2.32 2.23 -1.29
CA VAL A 151 1.52 1.02 -1.46
C VAL A 151 2.22 -0.04 -2.29
N LEU A 152 1.75 -1.27 -2.16
CA LEU A 152 2.07 -2.37 -3.05
C LEU A 152 0.78 -2.82 -3.76
N ASP A 153 0.77 -2.74 -5.10
CA ASP A 153 -0.31 -3.31 -5.93
C ASP A 153 -0.40 -4.81 -5.68
N VAL A 154 -1.59 -5.26 -5.29
CA VAL A 154 -1.94 -6.67 -5.15
C VAL A 154 -2.60 -7.20 -6.41
N CYS A 155 -3.67 -6.54 -6.85
CA CYS A 155 -4.47 -6.94 -7.99
C CYS A 155 -5.23 -5.73 -8.55
N SER A 156 -5.21 -5.60 -9.86
CA SER A 156 -5.91 -4.55 -10.61
C SER A 156 -6.88 -5.19 -11.60
N ASP A 157 -8.12 -4.72 -11.63
CA ASP A 157 -9.12 -5.03 -12.65
C ASP A 157 -9.60 -3.74 -13.35
N CYS A 158 -10.49 -3.84 -14.34
CA CYS A 158 -10.87 -2.71 -15.21
C CYS A 158 -11.57 -1.52 -14.51
N GLY A 159 -11.72 -1.52 -13.18
CA GLY A 159 -12.20 -0.35 -12.44
C GLY A 159 -11.73 -0.26 -11.00
N ARG A 160 -10.92 -1.21 -10.53
CA ARG A 160 -10.53 -1.29 -9.12
C ARG A 160 -9.12 -1.85 -8.96
N THR A 161 -8.33 -1.18 -8.14
CA THR A 161 -7.04 -1.69 -7.68
C THR A 161 -7.08 -1.96 -6.19
N GLU A 162 -6.63 -3.14 -5.79
CA GLU A 162 -6.38 -3.50 -4.39
C GLU A 162 -4.90 -3.32 -4.07
N TYR A 163 -4.63 -2.69 -2.93
CA TYR A 163 -3.29 -2.36 -2.46
C TYR A 163 -3.03 -2.90 -1.06
N MET A 164 -1.75 -3.09 -0.73
CA MET A 164 -1.27 -3.20 0.64
C MET A 164 -0.54 -1.92 1.04
N ILE A 165 -0.96 -1.29 2.13
CA ILE A 165 -0.31 -0.08 2.63
C ILE A 165 0.95 -0.46 3.40
N LEU A 166 2.08 0.14 3.02
CA LEU A 166 3.39 -0.14 3.61
C LEU A 166 3.80 0.90 4.66
N THR A 167 3.34 2.14 4.53
CA THR A 167 3.71 3.27 5.42
C THR A 167 2.52 3.84 6.17
N SER A 168 2.69 4.95 6.90
CA SER A 168 1.69 5.62 7.74
C SER A 168 1.22 4.81 8.97
N ASP A 169 0.28 5.38 9.73
CA ASP A 169 -0.46 4.69 10.79
C ASP A 169 -1.42 3.61 10.26
N LYS A 170 -1.60 3.52 8.94
CA LYS A 170 -2.40 2.50 8.24
C LYS A 170 -1.55 1.35 7.67
N LYS A 171 -0.25 1.28 7.95
CA LYS A 171 0.59 0.15 7.54
C LYS A 171 -0.06 -1.19 7.92
N GLY A 172 -0.10 -2.14 6.99
CA GLY A 172 -0.79 -3.41 7.21
C GLY A 172 -2.24 -3.46 6.74
N TYR A 173 -2.83 -2.33 6.35
CA TYR A 173 -4.23 -2.29 5.93
C TYR A 173 -4.33 -2.60 4.43
N PRO A 174 -5.32 -3.41 4.00
CA PRO A 174 -5.70 -3.45 2.61
C PRO A 174 -6.39 -2.13 2.26
N ALA A 175 -6.04 -1.62 1.10
CA ALA A 175 -6.67 -0.46 0.52
C ALA A 175 -7.25 -0.79 -0.84
N VAL A 176 -8.21 0.03 -1.24
CA VAL A 176 -8.87 -0.05 -2.53
C VAL A 176 -8.87 1.35 -3.11
N TRP A 177 -8.49 1.44 -4.37
CA TRP A 177 -8.80 2.61 -5.17
C TRP A 177 -9.76 2.20 -6.27
N GLU A 178 -10.84 2.98 -6.41
CA GLU A 178 -11.80 2.83 -7.49
C GLU A 178 -11.51 3.93 -8.52
N HIS A 179 -11.38 3.53 -9.79
CA HIS A 179 -11.01 4.44 -10.87
C HIS A 179 -11.93 5.65 -10.91
N GLY A 180 -11.35 6.84 -10.94
CA GLY A 180 -12.09 8.11 -10.98
C GLY A 180 -12.44 8.70 -9.61
N THR A 181 -12.10 8.02 -8.51
CA THR A 181 -12.22 8.61 -7.17
C THR A 181 -11.07 9.58 -6.94
N LYS A 182 -11.36 10.88 -7.02
CA LYS A 182 -10.45 11.98 -6.70
C LYS A 182 -11.06 12.84 -5.60
N GLU A 183 -10.20 13.37 -4.74
CA GLU A 183 -10.55 14.42 -3.81
C GLU A 183 -10.17 15.77 -4.41
N GLU A 184 -10.84 16.83 -3.96
CA GLU A 184 -10.66 18.19 -4.48
C GLU A 184 -10.22 19.15 -3.38
N ILE A 185 -9.27 20.02 -3.69
CA ILE A 185 -8.89 21.16 -2.86
C ILE A 185 -9.15 22.43 -3.67
N GLN A 186 -10.02 23.29 -3.13
CA GLN A 186 -10.23 24.63 -3.66
C GLN A 186 -9.18 25.59 -3.09
N TYR A 187 -8.48 26.30 -3.96
CA TYR A 187 -7.47 27.28 -3.56
C TYR A 187 -7.45 28.46 -4.56
N ASN A 188 -7.69 29.68 -4.07
CA ASN A 188 -7.70 30.90 -4.87
C ASN A 188 -8.53 30.84 -6.16
N GLY A 189 -9.69 30.16 -6.12
CA GLY A 189 -10.57 29.99 -7.29
C GLY A 189 -10.15 28.89 -8.26
N HIS A 190 -9.08 28.15 -7.96
CA HIS A 190 -8.66 26.95 -8.68
C HIS A 190 -9.09 25.69 -7.93
N ILE A 191 -9.33 24.62 -8.69
CA ILE A 191 -9.57 23.28 -8.16
C ILE A 191 -8.35 22.44 -8.50
N ILE A 192 -7.72 21.89 -7.47
CA ILE A 192 -6.66 20.88 -7.59
C ILE A 192 -7.23 19.55 -7.12
N THR A 193 -6.95 18.49 -7.86
CA THR A 193 -7.44 17.14 -7.58
C THR A 193 -6.30 16.18 -7.31
N TYR A 194 -6.52 15.21 -6.43
CA TYR A 194 -5.55 14.15 -6.13
C TYR A 194 -6.26 12.83 -5.84
N HIS A 195 -5.58 11.70 -6.06
CA HIS A 195 -6.14 10.40 -5.70
C HIS A 195 -6.05 10.19 -4.20
N ALA A 196 -7.21 10.01 -3.55
CA ALA A 196 -7.28 9.59 -2.16
C ALA A 196 -7.44 8.08 -2.07
N LEU A 197 -6.69 7.46 -1.16
CA LEU A 197 -6.72 6.03 -0.96
C LEU A 197 -7.78 5.64 0.08
N ASN A 198 -8.78 4.86 -0.34
CA ASN A 198 -9.76 4.30 0.59
C ASN A 198 -9.20 3.04 1.24
N TYR A 199 -9.07 3.04 2.57
CA TYR A 199 -8.55 1.88 3.30
C TYR A 199 -9.55 1.38 4.34
N HIS A 200 -9.46 0.09 4.64
CA HIS A 200 -10.31 -0.55 5.64
C HIS A 200 -9.46 -1.27 6.67
N ARG A 201 -9.85 -1.15 7.95
CA ARG A 201 -9.22 -1.91 9.02
C ARG A 201 -9.32 -3.39 8.74
N MET A 202 -8.18 -4.09 8.79
CA MET A 202 -8.15 -5.53 8.59
C MET A 202 -9.10 -6.23 9.57
N SER A 203 -10.18 -6.81 9.05
CA SER A 203 -10.78 -7.99 9.67
C SER A 203 -10.04 -9.21 9.15
N ARG A 204 -9.67 -10.13 10.05
CA ARG A 204 -8.87 -11.35 9.74
C ARG A 204 -9.42 -12.21 8.58
N TYR A 205 -10.65 -11.95 8.12
CA TYR A 205 -11.41 -12.79 7.19
C TYR A 205 -11.23 -12.42 5.71
N ARG A 206 -10.69 -11.25 5.34
CA ARG A 206 -10.62 -10.83 3.93
C ARG A 206 -9.55 -11.58 3.12
N PHE A 207 -8.38 -11.84 3.70
CA PHE A 207 -7.29 -12.57 3.04
C PHE A 207 -7.55 -14.07 2.86
N LEU A 208 -8.46 -14.62 3.67
CA LEU A 208 -8.79 -16.06 3.70
C LEU A 208 -9.94 -16.43 2.74
N LYS A 209 -10.63 -15.44 2.15
CA LYS A 209 -11.71 -15.65 1.19
C LYS A 209 -11.26 -15.27 -0.21
N LYS A 210 -10.54 -16.16 -0.89
CA LYS A 210 -10.50 -16.35 -2.34
C LYS A 210 -9.57 -17.52 -2.67
#